data_AF-A0A6A6YJJ0-F1
#
_entry.id   AF-A0A6A6YJJ0-F1
#
_cell.length_a   1.000
_cell.length_b   1.000
_cell.length_c   1.000
_cell.angle_alpha   90.00
_cell.angle_beta   90.00
_cell.angle_gamma   90.00
#
_symmetry.space_group_name_H-M   'P 1'
#
loop_
_entity.id
_entity.type
_entity.pdbx_description
1 polymer ?
#
loop_
_entity_poly.entity_id
_entity_poly.type
_entity_poly.pdbx_seq_one_letter_code
_entity_poly.pdbx_strand_id
1 'polypeptide(L)'
;MPTQLEAGATFFTLLLDNGEVFTWGDPRYPQCLGRTVDDDAPATTPTRVPYIEGIRIKKIGSGGWMSGALGSELDGGELYIWGRSEPGFESKISALSKEDDDTHVHVVEVRIDGMEADVVNFGIGAGHLIVAASSDTNNSEVRRAVLACGQGDFGQLGIGKRADFVEKLTEIPCLRGSVVCNVACGSKTSFVVVKKQEATSELHDEGRRLDGA
;
A
#
# COMPACT_ATOMS: atom_id res chain seq x y z
N MET A 1 18.88 1.88 -14.55
CA MET A 1 18.78 3.33 -14.23
C MET A 1 17.79 3.56 -13.10
N PRO A 2 17.97 4.58 -12.24
CA PRO A 2 16.99 4.95 -11.22
C PRO A 2 15.63 5.34 -11.82
N THR A 3 14.53 4.84 -11.25
CA THR A 3 13.16 5.14 -11.68
C THR A 3 12.33 5.83 -10.60
N GLN A 4 12.56 5.52 -9.32
CA GLN A 4 11.89 6.17 -8.18
C GLN A 4 12.89 6.37 -7.03
N LEU A 5 12.75 7.48 -6.31
CA LEU A 5 13.49 7.77 -5.08
C LEU A 5 12.50 8.35 -4.07
N GLU A 6 12.35 7.66 -2.95
CA GLU A 6 11.45 8.03 -1.86
C GLU A 6 12.26 8.35 -0.60
N ALA A 7 11.76 9.27 0.21
CA ALA A 7 12.36 9.65 1.49
C ALA A 7 11.41 9.32 2.65
N GLY A 8 11.92 8.58 3.62
CA GLY A 8 11.32 8.45 4.94
C GLY A 8 11.85 9.50 5.91
N ALA A 9 11.54 9.34 7.20
CA ALA A 9 11.97 10.25 8.26
C ALA A 9 13.50 10.26 8.45
N THR A 10 14.15 9.12 8.23
CA THR A 10 15.58 8.92 8.52
C THR A 10 16.31 8.10 7.46
N PHE A 11 15.68 7.81 6.33
CA PHE A 11 16.21 6.91 5.31
C PHE A 11 15.67 7.27 3.92
N PHE A 12 16.27 6.66 2.91
CA PHE A 12 15.85 6.73 1.52
C PHE A 12 15.63 5.32 0.98
N THR A 13 14.70 5.20 0.02
CA THR A 13 14.46 3.98 -0.76
C THR A 13 14.57 4.35 -2.22
N LEU A 14 15.38 3.60 -2.97
CA LEU A 14 15.61 3.80 -4.40
C LEU A 14 15.17 2.56 -5.16
N LEU A 15 14.41 2.75 -6.24
CA LEU A 15 14.05 1.73 -7.20
C LEU A 15 14.82 1.96 -8.51
N LEU A 16 15.37 0.89 -9.06
CA LEU A 16 15.96 0.86 -10.40
C LEU A 16 14.99 0.23 -11.42
N ASP A 17 15.18 0.52 -12.70
CA ASP A 17 14.41 -0.03 -13.83
C ASP A 17 14.46 -1.55 -13.97
N ASN A 18 15.50 -2.19 -13.44
CA ASN A 18 15.62 -3.65 -13.37
C ASN A 18 14.86 -4.28 -12.20
N GLY A 19 14.17 -3.47 -11.38
CA GLY A 19 13.38 -3.91 -10.23
C GLY A 19 14.16 -3.98 -8.92
N GLU A 20 15.46 -3.68 -8.91
CA GLU A 20 16.25 -3.70 -7.69
C GLU A 20 15.93 -2.52 -6.76
N VAL A 21 15.84 -2.81 -5.46
CA VAL A 21 15.56 -1.83 -4.41
C VAL A 21 16.77 -1.65 -3.51
N PHE A 22 17.17 -0.41 -3.29
CA PHE A 22 18.28 -0.02 -2.42
C PHE A 22 17.79 0.89 -1.30
N THR A 23 18.40 0.76 -0.12
CA THR A 23 18.09 1.58 1.06
C THR A 23 19.35 2.07 1.75
N TRP A 24 19.28 3.28 2.30
CA TRP A 24 20.31 3.86 3.16
C TRP A 24 19.70 4.92 4.08
N GLY A 25 20.37 5.22 5.19
CA GLY A 25 19.88 6.15 6.18
C GLY A 25 20.61 6.07 7.52
N ASP A 26 19.87 6.43 8.56
CA ASP A 26 20.36 6.55 9.92
C ASP A 26 20.52 5.16 10.58
N PRO A 27 21.74 4.78 11.04
CA PRO A 27 22.00 3.49 11.68
C PRO A 27 21.27 3.31 13.02
N ARG A 28 20.72 4.38 13.62
CA ARG A 28 19.91 4.27 14.84
C ARG A 28 18.53 3.64 14.60
N TYR A 29 18.13 3.53 13.34
CA TYR A 29 16.80 3.03 12.93
C TYR A 29 16.90 1.98 11.82
N PRO A 30 17.66 0.88 12.03
CA PRO A 30 17.99 -0.08 10.97
C PRO A 30 16.77 -0.79 10.38
N GLN A 31 15.68 -0.93 11.15
CA GLN A 31 14.44 -1.54 10.66
C GLN A 31 13.86 -0.82 9.44
N CYS A 32 14.09 0.50 9.33
CA CYS A 32 13.61 1.29 8.20
C CYS A 32 14.33 0.97 6.88
N LEU A 33 15.46 0.26 6.95
CA LEU A 33 16.24 -0.11 5.78
C LEU A 33 15.82 -1.46 5.18
N GLY A 34 15.05 -2.27 5.89
CA GLY A 34 14.56 -3.56 5.37
C GLY A 34 15.67 -4.59 5.15
N ARG A 35 16.84 -4.41 5.78
CA ARG A 35 18.02 -5.28 5.61
C ARG A 35 18.90 -5.22 6.85
N THR A 36 19.72 -6.27 7.02
CA THR A 36 20.80 -6.26 8.00
C THR A 36 21.76 -5.10 7.72
N VAL A 37 22.26 -4.50 8.81
CA VAL A 37 23.27 -3.43 8.79
C VAL A 37 24.52 -3.95 9.47
N ASP A 38 25.61 -4.01 8.71
CA ASP A 38 26.93 -4.44 9.16
C ASP A 38 28.03 -3.68 8.37
N ASP A 39 29.28 -4.09 8.52
CA ASP A 39 30.43 -3.42 7.88
C ASP A 39 30.43 -3.57 6.34
N ASP A 40 29.88 -4.66 5.81
CA ASP A 40 29.79 -4.91 4.35
C ASP A 40 28.55 -4.20 3.74
N ALA A 41 27.51 -4.00 4.54
CA ALA A 41 26.26 -3.34 4.18
C ALA A 41 25.94 -2.16 5.13
N PRO A 42 26.77 -1.10 5.18
CA PRO A 42 26.57 -0.01 6.13
C PRO A 42 25.27 0.75 5.87
N ALA A 43 24.65 1.26 6.93
CA ALA A 43 23.41 2.03 6.82
C ALA A 43 23.59 3.30 5.98
N THR A 44 24.76 3.91 6.01
CA THR A 44 25.04 5.22 5.39
C THR A 44 25.29 5.16 3.88
N THR A 45 25.33 3.96 3.29
CA THR A 45 25.56 3.76 1.85
C THR A 45 24.35 3.07 1.22
N PRO A 46 23.94 3.45 -0.01
CA PRO A 46 22.90 2.73 -0.74
C PRO A 46 23.27 1.26 -0.90
N THR A 47 22.53 0.39 -0.23
CA THR A 47 22.74 -1.07 -0.30
C THR A 47 21.42 -1.75 -0.61
N ARG A 48 21.50 -2.81 -1.39
CA ARG A 48 20.34 -3.56 -1.87
C ARG A 48 19.59 -4.23 -0.73
N VAL A 49 18.28 -4.36 -0.87
CA VAL A 49 17.39 -5.08 0.06
C VAL A 49 17.36 -6.56 -0.37
N PRO A 50 18.04 -7.49 0.35
CA PRO A 50 18.23 -8.85 -0.15
C PRO A 50 16.95 -9.68 -0.18
N TYR A 51 15.99 -9.42 0.72
CA TYR A 51 14.77 -10.22 0.83
C TYR A 51 13.89 -10.19 -0.44
N ILE A 52 13.94 -9.09 -1.19
CA ILE A 52 13.16 -8.90 -2.42
C ILE A 52 14.03 -8.97 -3.68
N GLU A 53 15.22 -9.57 -3.57
CA GLU A 53 16.06 -9.90 -4.72
C GLU A 53 15.32 -10.87 -5.66
N GLY A 54 15.41 -10.61 -6.96
CA GLY A 54 14.78 -11.43 -7.99
C GLY A 54 13.29 -11.13 -8.20
N ILE A 55 12.66 -10.38 -7.30
CA ILE A 55 11.29 -9.89 -7.48
C ILE A 55 11.30 -8.67 -8.40
N ARG A 56 10.40 -8.64 -9.37
CA ARG A 56 10.24 -7.49 -10.26
C ARG A 56 9.43 -6.40 -9.56
N ILE A 57 10.11 -5.54 -8.82
CA ILE A 57 9.47 -4.37 -8.19
C ILE A 57 9.17 -3.29 -9.23
N LYS A 58 7.95 -2.74 -9.20
CA LYS A 58 7.49 -1.68 -10.11
C LYS A 58 7.19 -0.35 -9.41
N LYS A 59 6.98 -0.36 -8.09
CA LYS A 59 6.65 0.82 -7.29
C LYS A 59 7.22 0.68 -5.89
N ILE A 60 7.79 1.77 -5.38
CA ILE A 60 8.13 1.93 -3.96
C ILE A 60 7.25 3.01 -3.35
N GLY A 61 7.21 3.04 -2.02
CA GLY A 61 6.57 4.10 -1.25
C GLY A 61 7.19 4.17 0.13
N SER A 62 7.48 5.38 0.61
CA SER A 62 8.02 5.59 1.95
C SER A 62 7.29 6.73 2.65
N GLY A 63 7.05 6.57 3.94
CA GLY A 63 6.34 7.55 4.75
C GLY A 63 6.64 7.33 6.24
N GLY A 64 7.02 8.42 6.93
CA GLY A 64 7.48 8.33 8.31
C GLY A 64 8.60 7.30 8.47
N TRP A 65 8.34 6.25 9.24
CA TRP A 65 9.32 5.22 9.60
C TRP A 65 9.08 3.88 8.89
N MET A 66 8.31 3.93 7.80
CA MET A 66 7.87 2.76 7.03
C MET A 66 8.21 2.92 5.56
N SER A 67 8.46 1.78 4.91
CA SER A 67 8.61 1.70 3.46
C SER A 67 7.97 0.43 2.94
N GLY A 68 7.68 0.43 1.65
CA GLY A 68 7.16 -0.73 0.96
C GLY A 68 7.55 -0.76 -0.50
N ALA A 69 7.42 -1.94 -1.08
CA ALA A 69 7.70 -2.24 -2.46
C ALA A 69 6.56 -3.11 -3.02
N LEU A 70 6.12 -2.81 -4.23
CA LEU A 70 5.07 -3.56 -4.92
C LEU A 70 5.66 -4.33 -6.09
N GLY A 71 5.44 -5.64 -6.07
CA GLY A 71 5.76 -6.55 -7.16
C GLY A 71 4.90 -6.31 -8.41
N SER A 72 5.38 -6.82 -9.53
CA SER A 72 4.68 -6.83 -10.80
C SER A 72 3.39 -7.67 -10.73
N GLU A 73 2.33 -7.23 -11.43
CA GLU A 73 1.09 -7.98 -11.58
C GLU A 73 1.31 -9.34 -12.24
N LEU A 74 2.34 -9.46 -13.10
CA LEU A 74 2.72 -10.73 -13.73
C LEU A 74 3.19 -11.79 -12.72
N ASP A 75 3.60 -11.35 -11.53
CA ASP A 75 4.12 -12.18 -10.45
C ASP A 75 3.15 -12.19 -9.24
N GLY A 76 1.86 -11.88 -9.47
CA GLY A 76 0.82 -11.89 -8.42
C GLY A 76 0.66 -10.58 -7.64
N GLY A 77 1.41 -9.52 -7.97
CA GLY A 77 1.20 -8.19 -7.38
C GLY A 77 1.37 -8.16 -5.85
N GLU A 78 2.37 -8.85 -5.31
CA GLU A 78 2.61 -8.88 -3.86
C GLU A 78 3.12 -7.53 -3.32
N LEU A 79 2.65 -7.15 -2.13
CA LEU A 79 3.12 -5.97 -1.40
C LEU A 79 4.06 -6.38 -0.27
N TYR A 80 5.27 -5.84 -0.30
CA TYR A 80 6.27 -5.99 0.74
C TYR A 80 6.34 -4.72 1.56
N ILE A 81 6.41 -4.83 2.89
CA ILE A 81 6.58 -3.70 3.80
C ILE A 81 7.67 -3.96 4.82
N TRP A 82 8.31 -2.90 5.27
CA TRP A 82 9.30 -2.93 6.35
C TRP A 82 9.32 -1.60 7.10
N GLY A 83 10.08 -1.56 8.18
CA GLY A 83 10.19 -0.40 9.05
C GLY A 83 9.54 -0.65 10.40
N ARG A 84 9.05 0.43 11.01
CA ARG A 84 8.54 0.40 12.37
C ARG A 84 7.49 1.47 12.60
N SER A 85 6.79 1.35 13.72
CA SER A 85 6.01 2.46 14.25
C SER A 85 6.90 3.63 14.64
N GLU A 86 6.33 4.83 14.57
CA GLU A 86 6.95 6.07 14.99
C GLU A 86 7.49 5.97 16.43
N PRO A 87 8.70 6.48 16.72
CA PRO A 87 9.22 6.52 18.09
C PRO A 87 8.22 7.16 19.05
N GLY A 88 7.88 6.44 20.12
CA GLY A 88 6.87 6.88 21.10
C GLY A 88 5.46 6.33 20.84
N PHE A 89 5.22 5.63 19.74
CA PHE A 89 3.98 4.90 19.47
C PHE A 89 4.20 3.39 19.56
N GLU A 90 3.34 2.71 20.33
CA GLU A 90 3.42 1.26 20.54
C GLU A 90 2.54 0.47 19.58
N SER A 91 1.52 1.10 19.00
CA SER A 91 0.63 0.47 18.03
C SER A 91 1.37 0.13 16.74
N LYS A 92 1.23 -1.11 16.26
CA LYS A 92 1.85 -1.61 15.02
C LYS A 92 0.79 -2.08 14.05
N ILE A 93 1.01 -1.85 12.76
CA ILE A 93 0.22 -2.47 11.70
C ILE A 93 0.53 -3.97 11.74
N SER A 94 -0.48 -4.83 11.62
CA SER A 94 -0.32 -6.28 11.79
C SER A 94 0.74 -6.90 10.86
N ALA A 95 0.90 -6.33 9.66
CA ALA A 95 1.91 -6.79 8.71
C ALA A 95 3.35 -6.40 9.08
N LEU A 96 3.56 -5.46 10.00
CA LEU A 96 4.87 -5.11 10.60
C LEU A 96 5.11 -5.78 11.95
N SER A 97 4.19 -6.62 12.42
CA SER A 97 4.25 -7.27 13.73
C SER A 97 4.43 -8.77 13.66
N LYS A 98 4.82 -9.34 12.50
CA LYS A 98 5.09 -10.79 12.41
C LYS A 98 6.27 -11.12 13.33
N GLU A 99 6.07 -12.12 14.19
CA GLU A 99 6.95 -12.47 15.33
C GLU A 99 8.27 -13.16 14.93
N ASP A 100 8.53 -13.38 13.63
CA ASP A 100 9.81 -13.87 13.11
C ASP A 100 10.78 -12.68 12.90
N ASP A 101 11.46 -12.33 13.99
CA ASP A 101 12.40 -11.19 14.11
C ASP A 101 13.65 -11.31 13.21
N ASP A 102 13.81 -12.43 12.49
CA ASP A 102 14.92 -12.67 11.56
C ASP A 102 14.68 -12.06 10.16
N THR A 103 13.43 -11.65 9.84
CA THR A 103 13.09 -11.08 8.54
C THR A 103 12.74 -9.60 8.64
N HIS A 104 13.53 -8.74 7.97
CA HIS A 104 13.32 -7.29 8.00
C HIS A 104 12.14 -6.83 7.14
N VAL A 105 11.70 -7.65 6.19
CA VAL A 105 10.68 -7.35 5.18
C VAL A 105 9.57 -8.37 5.30
N HIS A 106 8.32 -7.91 5.26
CA HIS A 106 7.13 -8.73 5.42
C HIS A 106 6.18 -8.59 4.24
N VAL A 107 5.63 -9.71 3.79
CA VAL A 107 4.56 -9.75 2.79
C VAL A 107 3.23 -9.39 3.45
N VAL A 108 2.52 -8.43 2.85
CA VAL A 108 1.18 -8.01 3.27
C VAL A 108 0.13 -8.92 2.65
N GLU A 109 -0.54 -9.69 3.49
CA GLU A 109 -1.67 -10.52 3.06
C GLU A 109 -2.91 -9.67 2.83
N VAL A 110 -3.39 -9.63 1.59
CA VAL A 110 -4.56 -8.85 1.20
C VAL A 110 -5.69 -9.79 0.78
N ARG A 111 -6.89 -9.55 1.30
CA ARG A 111 -8.07 -10.34 0.99
C ARG A 111 -9.26 -9.46 0.66
N ILE A 112 -10.07 -9.92 -0.29
CA ILE A 112 -11.37 -9.33 -0.64
C ILE A 112 -12.43 -10.43 -0.48
N ASP A 113 -13.41 -10.19 0.39
CA ASP A 113 -14.46 -11.18 0.72
C ASP A 113 -13.90 -12.57 1.13
N GLY A 114 -12.76 -12.57 1.83
CA GLY A 114 -12.09 -13.78 2.30
C GLY A 114 -11.18 -14.47 1.28
N MET A 115 -11.17 -14.02 0.02
CA MET A 115 -10.29 -14.55 -1.04
C MET A 115 -9.02 -13.72 -1.15
N GLU A 116 -7.90 -14.36 -1.48
CA GLU A 116 -6.63 -13.68 -1.76
C GLU A 116 -6.78 -12.70 -2.93
N ALA A 117 -6.04 -11.60 -2.85
CA ALA A 117 -6.14 -10.50 -3.80
C ALA A 117 -4.75 -9.92 -4.10
N ASP A 118 -4.54 -9.60 -5.36
CA ASP A 118 -3.31 -8.99 -5.85
C ASP A 118 -3.35 -7.48 -5.57
N VAL A 119 -2.23 -6.91 -5.15
CA VAL A 119 -2.13 -5.46 -4.94
C VAL A 119 -1.86 -4.76 -6.27
N VAL A 120 -2.72 -3.79 -6.60
CA VAL A 120 -2.61 -3.00 -7.82
C VAL A 120 -1.93 -1.65 -7.56
N ASN A 121 -2.08 -1.10 -6.35
CA ASN A 121 -1.44 0.15 -5.96
C ASN A 121 -1.39 0.27 -4.43
N PHE A 122 -0.47 1.08 -3.92
CA PHE A 122 -0.42 1.38 -2.50
C PHE A 122 0.17 2.78 -2.25
N GLY A 123 -0.02 3.29 -1.04
CA GLY A 123 0.65 4.48 -0.52
C GLY A 123 0.90 4.35 0.98
N ILE A 124 2.04 4.87 1.43
CA ILE A 124 2.46 4.86 2.83
C ILE A 124 2.57 6.31 3.30
N GLY A 125 1.88 6.64 4.40
CA GLY A 125 2.06 7.92 5.10
C GLY A 125 2.83 7.75 6.40
N ALA A 126 2.77 8.75 7.29
CA ALA A 126 3.45 8.64 8.58
C ALA A 126 2.62 7.75 9.52
N GLY A 127 2.85 6.44 9.45
CA GLY A 127 2.20 5.44 10.31
C GLY A 127 0.90 4.87 9.75
N HIS A 128 0.56 5.10 8.48
CA HIS A 128 -0.61 4.50 7.83
C HIS A 128 -0.31 3.98 6.43
N LEU A 129 -1.11 3.01 6.00
CA LEU A 129 -0.99 2.31 4.72
C LEU A 129 -2.36 2.31 4.03
N ILE A 130 -2.39 2.66 2.75
CA ILE A 130 -3.55 2.52 1.87
C ILE A 130 -3.19 1.54 0.75
N VAL A 131 -4.02 0.53 0.53
CA VAL A 131 -3.80 -0.55 -0.44
C VAL A 131 -5.01 -0.64 -1.37
N ALA A 132 -4.79 -0.56 -2.67
CA ALA A 132 -5.79 -0.92 -3.68
C ALA A 132 -5.48 -2.32 -4.18
N ALA A 133 -6.48 -3.19 -4.23
CA ALA A 133 -6.31 -4.59 -4.61
C ALA A 133 -7.44 -5.07 -5.53
N SER A 134 -7.15 -6.13 -6.28
CA SER A 134 -8.12 -6.86 -7.10
C SER A 134 -8.04 -8.35 -6.85
N SER A 135 -9.19 -9.01 -6.84
CA SER A 135 -9.28 -10.47 -6.75
C SER A 135 -10.06 -10.97 -7.95
N ASP A 136 -9.38 -11.74 -8.80
CA ASP A 136 -10.00 -12.44 -9.92
C ASP A 136 -10.57 -13.76 -9.41
N THR A 137 -11.88 -13.90 -9.52
CA THR A 137 -12.52 -15.16 -9.18
C THR A 137 -12.78 -15.99 -10.41
N ASN A 138 -12.77 -17.31 -10.24
CA ASN A 138 -13.00 -18.31 -11.29
C ASN A 138 -14.30 -18.09 -12.12
N ASN A 139 -15.20 -17.18 -11.68
CA ASN A 139 -16.43 -16.79 -12.34
C ASN A 139 -16.37 -15.48 -13.15
N SER A 140 -15.17 -14.99 -13.52
CA SER A 140 -14.96 -13.79 -14.38
C SER A 140 -15.36 -12.44 -13.78
N GLU A 141 -15.78 -12.38 -12.51
CA GLU A 141 -16.02 -11.12 -11.82
C GLU A 141 -14.75 -10.69 -11.07
N VAL A 142 -14.18 -9.56 -11.52
CA VAL A 142 -13.04 -8.90 -10.86
C VAL A 142 -13.58 -8.11 -9.67
N ARG A 143 -13.28 -8.56 -8.45
CA ARG A 143 -13.58 -7.79 -7.23
C ARG A 143 -12.48 -6.78 -6.99
N ARG A 144 -12.85 -5.56 -6.57
CA ARG A 144 -11.89 -4.50 -6.24
C ARG A 144 -12.22 -3.88 -4.89
N ALA A 145 -11.19 -3.67 -4.10
CA ALA A 145 -11.30 -3.01 -2.81
C ALA A 145 -10.12 -2.05 -2.60
N VAL A 146 -10.38 -1.02 -1.81
CA VAL A 146 -9.32 -0.19 -1.22
C VAL A 146 -9.37 -0.41 0.28
N LEU A 147 -8.25 -0.74 0.88
CA LEU A 147 -8.13 -1.03 2.31
C LEU A 147 -7.14 -0.08 2.96
N ALA A 148 -7.35 0.21 4.24
CA ALA A 148 -6.50 1.08 5.04
C ALA A 148 -6.18 0.45 6.39
N CYS A 149 -4.99 0.74 6.92
CA CYS A 149 -4.61 0.43 8.29
C CYS A 149 -3.56 1.44 8.80
N GLY A 150 -3.28 1.38 10.10
CA GLY A 150 -2.36 2.26 10.82
C GLY A 150 -3.06 3.41 11.52
N GLN A 151 -2.35 4.52 11.66
CA GLN A 151 -2.82 5.71 12.36
C GLN A 151 -3.96 6.41 11.61
N GLY A 152 -5.01 6.82 12.34
CA GLY A 152 -6.23 7.38 11.79
C GLY A 152 -6.79 8.59 12.53
N ASP A 153 -6.05 9.15 13.50
CA ASP A 153 -6.50 10.26 14.37
C ASP A 153 -7.01 11.50 13.60
N PHE A 154 -6.61 11.67 12.34
CA PHE A 154 -6.96 12.80 11.46
C PHE A 154 -7.90 12.39 10.31
N GLY A 155 -8.40 11.16 10.32
CA GLY A 155 -9.30 10.63 9.29
C GLY A 155 -8.61 10.18 8.00
N GLN A 156 -7.27 10.10 7.98
CA GLN A 156 -6.48 9.74 6.80
C GLN A 156 -6.75 8.33 6.25
N LEU A 157 -7.37 7.45 7.05
CA LEU A 157 -7.75 6.10 6.62
C LEU A 157 -8.99 6.10 5.73
N GLY A 158 -9.85 7.11 5.81
CA GLY A 158 -11.04 7.21 4.96
C GLY A 158 -12.13 6.15 5.20
N ILE A 159 -12.03 5.30 6.24
CA ILE A 159 -12.93 4.16 6.50
C ILE A 159 -14.36 4.54 6.97
N GLY A 160 -14.78 5.79 6.79
CA GLY A 160 -16.12 6.28 7.15
C GLY A 160 -16.37 6.52 8.65
N LYS A 161 -15.39 6.24 9.51
CA LYS A 161 -15.41 6.54 10.95
C LYS A 161 -14.04 7.00 11.42
N ARG A 162 -14.01 7.80 12.49
CA ARG A 162 -12.76 8.11 13.18
C ARG A 162 -12.32 6.90 14.00
N ALA A 163 -11.06 6.53 13.85
CA ALA A 163 -10.38 5.53 14.66
C ALA A 163 -8.94 6.01 14.84
N ASP A 164 -8.47 6.03 16.08
CA ASP A 164 -7.13 6.54 16.38
C ASP A 164 -6.05 5.65 15.75
N PHE A 165 -6.27 4.34 15.82
CA PHE A 165 -5.44 3.32 15.18
C PHE A 165 -6.26 2.14 14.68
N VAL A 166 -5.87 1.58 13.53
CA VAL A 166 -6.49 0.40 12.93
C VAL A 166 -5.40 -0.62 12.58
N GLU A 167 -5.34 -1.73 13.31
CA GLU A 167 -4.24 -2.70 13.19
C GLU A 167 -4.24 -3.46 11.85
N LYS A 168 -5.43 -3.88 11.40
CA LYS A 168 -5.62 -4.74 10.24
C LYS A 168 -6.17 -3.97 9.06
N LEU A 169 -5.81 -4.38 7.84
CA LEU A 169 -6.38 -3.81 6.61
C LEU A 169 -7.91 -3.85 6.68
N THR A 170 -8.51 -2.67 6.63
CA THR A 170 -9.95 -2.46 6.73
C THR A 170 -10.43 -1.76 5.48
N GLU A 171 -11.47 -2.30 4.84
CA GLU A 171 -12.02 -1.75 3.60
C GLU A 171 -12.51 -0.29 3.77
N ILE A 172 -12.28 0.53 2.76
CA ILE A 172 -12.84 1.87 2.58
C ILE A 172 -14.12 1.71 1.74
N PRO A 173 -15.32 1.70 2.36
CA PRO A 173 -16.52 1.19 1.67
C PRO A 173 -16.93 2.02 0.45
N CYS A 174 -16.68 3.34 0.47
CA CYS A 174 -17.02 4.23 -0.64
C CYS A 174 -16.13 4.06 -1.88
N LEU A 175 -15.06 3.25 -1.80
CA LEU A 175 -14.16 2.96 -2.92
C LEU A 175 -14.31 1.53 -3.46
N ARG A 176 -15.20 0.70 -2.89
CA ARG A 176 -15.45 -0.65 -3.37
C ARG A 176 -15.81 -0.65 -4.85
N GLY A 177 -15.25 -1.59 -5.61
CA GLY A 177 -15.48 -1.71 -7.05
C GLY A 177 -14.77 -0.66 -7.92
N SER A 178 -14.13 0.35 -7.31
CA SER A 178 -13.43 1.39 -8.07
C SER A 178 -12.19 0.86 -8.77
N VAL A 179 -11.95 1.33 -10.00
CA VAL A 179 -10.68 1.11 -10.70
C VAL A 179 -9.70 2.19 -10.25
N VAL A 180 -8.76 1.83 -9.38
CA VAL A 180 -7.75 2.76 -8.85
C VAL A 180 -6.64 2.98 -9.87
N CYS A 181 -6.34 4.25 -10.15
CA CYS A 181 -5.24 4.68 -11.00
C CYS A 181 -3.98 4.97 -10.20
N ASN A 182 -4.11 5.60 -9.02
CA ASN A 182 -2.97 5.88 -8.15
C ASN A 182 -3.41 6.05 -6.69
N VAL A 183 -2.49 5.75 -5.78
CA VAL A 183 -2.60 6.00 -4.34
C VAL A 183 -1.36 6.78 -3.91
N ALA A 184 -1.58 7.88 -3.20
CA ALA A 184 -0.52 8.71 -2.62
C ALA A 184 -0.91 9.09 -1.19
N CYS A 185 0.07 9.12 -0.28
CA CYS A 185 -0.14 9.48 1.11
C CYS A 185 0.83 10.59 1.50
N GLY A 186 0.33 11.57 2.25
CA GLY A 186 1.17 12.51 3.00
C GLY A 186 1.37 12.00 4.42
N SER A 187 1.90 12.85 5.31
CA SER A 187 2.09 12.49 6.71
C SER A 187 0.78 12.04 7.39
N LYS A 188 -0.30 12.82 7.21
CA LYS A 188 -1.61 12.58 7.86
C LYS A 188 -2.77 12.73 6.88
N THR A 189 -2.51 12.42 5.61
CA THR A 189 -3.47 12.57 4.51
C THR A 189 -3.31 11.44 3.52
N SER A 190 -4.38 11.15 2.78
CA SER A 190 -4.40 10.10 1.75
C SER A 190 -5.19 10.59 0.55
N PHE A 191 -4.72 10.23 -0.65
CA PHE A 191 -5.37 10.51 -1.92
C PHE A 191 -5.47 9.22 -2.73
N VAL A 192 -6.68 8.93 -3.21
CA VAL A 192 -6.95 7.81 -4.12
C VAL A 192 -7.54 8.38 -5.40
N VAL A 193 -6.85 8.17 -6.51
CA VAL A 193 -7.32 8.56 -7.85
C VAL A 193 -8.00 7.36 -8.47
N VAL A 194 -9.27 7.50 -8.86
CA VAL A 194 -10.05 6.44 -9.50
C VAL A 194 -10.44 6.81 -10.93
N LYS A 195 -10.57 5.81 -11.80
CA LYS A 195 -11.12 6.01 -13.14
C LYS A 195 -12.57 6.45 -13.00
N LYS A 196 -12.93 7.53 -13.71
CA LYS A 196 -14.31 8.00 -13.79
C LYS A 196 -15.18 6.86 -14.37
N GLN A 197 -16.22 6.47 -13.64
CA GLN A 197 -17.24 5.58 -14.19
C GLN A 197 -18.11 6.40 -15.15
N GLU A 198 -18.24 5.96 -16.40
CA GLU A 198 -19.20 6.56 -17.31
C GLU A 198 -20.60 6.16 -16.84
N ALA A 199 -21.47 7.16 -16.65
CA ALA A 199 -22.86 6.89 -16.32
C ALA A 199 -23.50 6.20 -17.53
N THR A 200 -23.93 4.95 -17.37
CA THR A 200 -24.84 4.31 -18.31
C THR A 200 -26.17 5.07 -18.21
N SER A 201 -26.46 5.93 -19.18
CA SER A 201 -27.76 6.57 -19.31
C SER A 201 -28.78 5.51 -19.69
N GLU A 202 -29.38 4.84 -18.71
CA GLU A 202 -30.60 4.08 -18.94
C GLU A 202 -31.74 5.09 -19.15
N LEU A 203 -32.19 5.15 -20.40
CA LEU A 203 -33.34 5.91 -20.85
C LEU A 203 -34.59 5.39 -20.11
N HIS A 204 -34.99 6.04 -19.03
CA HIS A 204 -36.37 5.99 -18.56
C HIS A 204 -37.25 6.83 -19.50
N ASP A 205 -37.57 6.26 -20.67
CA ASP A 205 -38.70 6.73 -21.47
C ASP A 205 -39.98 6.10 -20.93
N GLU A 206 -40.43 6.54 -19.74
CA GLU A 206 -41.83 6.38 -19.35
C GLU A 206 -42.66 7.50 -20.01
N GLY A 207 -42.83 7.40 -21.32
CA GLY A 207 -43.87 8.09 -22.07
C GLY A 207 -45.25 7.56 -21.71
N ARG A 208 -45.70 7.81 -20.46
CA ARG A 208 -47.06 7.56 -20.01
C ARG A 208 -47.99 8.58 -20.67
N ARG A 209 -48.48 8.27 -21.87
CA ARG A 209 -49.61 8.99 -22.48
C ARG A 209 -50.90 8.47 -21.85
N LEU A 210 -51.33 9.12 -20.78
CA LEU A 210 -52.72 9.13 -20.33
C LEU A 210 -53.31 10.48 -20.75
N ASP A 211 -54.33 10.42 -21.58
CA ASP A 211 -55.48 11.34 -21.77
C ASP A 211 -56.18 10.80 -23.05
N GLY A 212 -57.41 10.31 -23.08
CA GLY A 212 -58.55 10.54 -22.21
C GLY A 212 -59.62 11.33 -22.98
N ALA A 213 -60.70 10.64 -23.36
CA ALA A 213 -61.98 11.10 -23.94
C ALA A 213 -62.04 11.43 -25.45
#